data_AF-A0A354DGT1-F1
#
_entry.id   AF-A0A354DGT1-F1
#
_cell.length_a   1.000
_cell.length_b   1.000
_cell.length_c   1.000
_cell.angle_alpha   90.00
_cell.angle_beta   90.00
_cell.angle_gamma   90.00
#
_symmetry.space_group_name_H-M   'P 1'
#
loop_
_entity.id
_entity.type
_entity.pdbx_description
1 polymer ?
#
loop_
_entity_poly.entity_id
_entity_poly.type
_entity_poly.pdbx_seq_one_letter_code
_entity_poly.pdbx_strand_id
1 'polypeptide(L)'
;PICLGHPGVLPVLNKKALEFAIKASLALNCEIAEVSKFDRKNYFYPDLPKAYQISQFDQPIGQNGWIDIEVNGVTKRIGITRLHLEEDAGKLIHADGSNASLADFNRVGTPLIEIVSEPDLRSPEEARAYLEKLKS
;
A
#
# COMPACT_ATOMS: atom_id res chain seq x y z
N PRO A 1 20.44 9.11 -3.44
CA PRO A 1 20.03 10.54 -3.35
C PRO A 1 18.51 10.73 -3.37
N ILE A 2 17.78 10.09 -4.30
CA ILE A 2 16.33 10.28 -4.50
C ILE A 2 15.53 9.86 -3.25
N CYS A 3 15.68 8.61 -2.82
CA CYS A 3 14.95 8.07 -1.65
C CYS A 3 15.29 8.79 -0.34
N LEU A 4 16.47 9.41 -0.23
CA LEU A 4 16.87 10.23 0.92
C LEU A 4 16.29 11.65 0.90
N GLY A 5 15.49 12.02 -0.11
CA GLY A 5 14.87 13.34 -0.19
C GLY A 5 15.87 14.50 -0.32
N HIS A 6 17.05 14.27 -0.89
CA HIS A 6 18.04 15.33 -1.07
C HIS A 6 17.50 16.48 -1.95
N PRO A 7 17.92 17.73 -1.72
CA PRO A 7 17.48 18.86 -2.55
C PRO A 7 17.73 18.65 -4.04
N GLY A 8 16.73 18.97 -4.87
CA GLY A 8 16.82 18.91 -6.33
C GLY A 8 16.53 17.54 -6.98
N VAL A 9 16.22 16.50 -6.20
CA VAL A 9 15.87 15.18 -6.75
C VAL A 9 14.43 15.11 -7.25
N LEU A 10 14.17 14.23 -8.23
CA LEU A 10 12.83 13.94 -8.76
C LEU A 10 12.57 12.43 -8.76
N PRO A 11 11.33 11.99 -8.52
CA PRO A 11 10.96 10.57 -8.58
C PRO A 11 10.87 10.07 -10.03
N VAL A 12 11.15 8.79 -10.23
CA VAL A 12 10.93 8.08 -11.51
C VAL A 12 10.17 6.80 -11.20
N LEU A 13 9.04 6.59 -11.88
CA LEU A 13 8.20 5.41 -11.66
C LEU A 13 8.94 4.12 -12.04
N ASN A 14 8.88 3.13 -11.15
CA ASN A 14 9.34 1.78 -11.45
C ASN A 14 8.28 1.03 -12.28
N LYS A 15 8.59 0.74 -13.55
CA LYS A 15 7.72 -0.02 -14.45
C LYS A 15 7.28 -1.37 -13.87
N LYS A 16 8.18 -2.06 -13.16
CA LYS A 16 7.88 -3.39 -12.61
C LYS A 16 6.89 -3.33 -11.45
N ALA A 17 6.97 -2.29 -10.63
CA ALA A 17 5.99 -2.05 -9.57
C ALA A 17 4.58 -1.82 -10.15
N LEU A 18 4.48 -1.04 -11.23
CA LEU A 18 3.22 -0.86 -11.96
C LEU A 18 2.68 -2.18 -12.54
N GLU A 19 3.53 -2.98 -13.19
CA GLU A 19 3.14 -4.30 -13.71
C GLU A 19 2.59 -5.20 -12.60
N PHE A 20 3.20 -5.19 -11.41
CA PHE A 20 2.75 -5.99 -10.27
C PHE A 20 1.45 -5.47 -9.66
N ALA A 21 1.29 -4.16 -9.54
CA ALA A 21 0.04 -3.56 -9.07
C ALA A 21 -1.13 -3.92 -10.00
N ILE A 22 -0.96 -3.80 -11.32
CA ILE A 22 -2.00 -4.18 -12.30
C ILE A 22 -2.32 -5.68 -12.19
N LYS A 23 -1.30 -6.54 -12.07
CA LYS A 23 -1.53 -7.99 -11.89
C LYS A 23 -2.32 -8.30 -10.61
N ALA A 24 -1.96 -7.65 -9.49
CA ALA A 24 -2.68 -7.81 -8.24
C ALA A 24 -4.13 -7.31 -8.35
N SER A 25 -4.35 -6.15 -8.98
CA SER A 25 -5.70 -5.63 -9.23
C SER A 25 -6.54 -6.58 -10.08
N LEU A 26 -5.99 -7.14 -11.16
CA LEU A 26 -6.67 -8.14 -11.99
C LEU A 26 -6.99 -9.42 -11.21
N ALA A 27 -6.06 -9.91 -10.38
CA ALA A 27 -6.28 -11.09 -9.54
C ALA A 27 -7.37 -10.86 -8.47
N LEU A 28 -7.55 -9.62 -8.04
CA LEU A 28 -8.61 -9.18 -7.13
C LEU A 28 -9.87 -8.70 -7.85
N ASN A 29 -10.01 -9.02 -9.14
CA ASN A 29 -11.17 -8.70 -9.96
C ASN A 29 -11.51 -7.20 -10.00
N CYS A 30 -10.53 -6.31 -9.77
CA CYS A 30 -10.73 -4.87 -9.84
C CYS A 30 -10.88 -4.39 -11.28
N GLU A 31 -11.64 -3.31 -11.46
CA GLU A 31 -11.64 -2.48 -12.65
C GLU A 31 -10.32 -1.70 -12.71
N ILE A 32 -9.58 -1.82 -13.82
CA ILE A 32 -8.29 -1.14 -14.00
C ILE A 32 -8.51 0.25 -14.58
N ALA A 33 -7.92 1.26 -13.96
CA ALA A 33 -8.00 2.63 -14.44
C ALA A 33 -7.21 2.81 -15.75
N GLU A 34 -7.84 3.37 -16.79
CA GLU A 34 -7.15 3.77 -18.03
C GLU A 34 -6.18 4.93 -17.79
N VAL A 35 -6.55 5.82 -16.87
CA VAL A 35 -5.75 6.97 -16.44
C VAL A 35 -5.61 6.92 -14.93
N SER A 36 -4.37 6.98 -14.46
CA SER A 36 -4.03 6.97 -13.04
C SER A 36 -2.92 7.98 -12.77
N LYS A 37 -2.94 8.63 -11.60
CA LYS A 37 -1.96 9.65 -11.21
C LYS A 37 -1.37 9.36 -9.85
N PHE A 38 -0.22 9.98 -9.58
CA PHE A 38 0.40 10.00 -8.26
C PHE A 38 0.11 11.32 -7.56
N ASP A 39 -0.03 11.24 -6.24
CA ASP A 39 -0.36 12.34 -5.34
C ASP A 39 0.65 12.40 -4.19
N ARG A 40 0.73 13.57 -3.55
CA ARG A 40 1.56 13.77 -2.36
C ARG A 40 0.68 13.78 -1.11
N LYS A 41 0.85 12.77 -0.27
CA LYS A 41 0.30 12.74 1.09
C LYS A 41 1.29 13.43 2.02
N ASN A 42 1.07 14.71 2.30
CA ASN A 42 2.02 15.55 3.04
C ASN A 42 1.88 15.34 4.56
N TYR A 43 2.96 14.93 5.22
CA TYR A 43 3.06 14.85 6.68
C TYR A 43 4.54 14.79 7.12
N PHE A 44 4.81 15.26 8.33
CA PHE A 44 6.16 15.28 8.88
C PHE A 44 6.35 14.11 9.84
N TYR A 45 7.29 13.23 9.53
CA TYR A 45 7.74 12.20 10.45
C TYR A 45 9.20 11.80 10.16
N PRO A 46 10.04 11.46 11.16
CA PRO A 46 11.48 11.27 10.96
C PRO A 46 11.89 10.10 10.05
N ASP A 47 11.02 9.12 9.81
CA ASP A 47 11.26 8.04 8.83
C ASP A 47 10.92 8.43 7.38
N LEU A 48 10.36 9.63 7.16
CA LEU A 48 9.89 10.09 5.86
C LEU A 48 10.68 11.33 5.40
N PRO A 49 11.82 11.15 4.72
CA PRO A 49 12.76 12.24 4.44
C PRO A 49 12.22 13.33 3.51
N LYS A 50 11.15 13.05 2.74
CA LYS A 50 10.57 14.00 1.77
C LYS A 50 9.50 14.92 2.38
N ALA A 51 9.07 14.68 3.63
CA ALA A 51 7.90 15.31 4.25
C ALA A 51 6.57 15.13 3.49
N TYR A 52 6.55 14.19 2.53
CA TYR A 52 5.38 13.67 1.87
C TYR A 52 5.67 12.25 1.36
N GLN A 53 4.64 11.42 1.37
CA GLN A 53 4.65 10.10 0.75
C GLN A 53 4.03 10.23 -0.64
N ILE A 54 4.70 9.69 -1.67
CA ILE A 54 4.10 9.51 -2.99
C ILE A 54 3.12 8.33 -2.88
N SER A 55 1.84 8.62 -3.08
CA SER A 55 0.74 7.64 -3.05
C SER A 55 -0.24 7.98 -4.19
N GLN A 56 -1.48 7.49 -4.15
CA GLN A 56 -2.53 7.88 -5.10
C GLN A 56 -3.80 8.17 -4.31
N PHE A 57 -4.45 9.30 -4.58
CA PHE A 57 -5.64 9.69 -3.83
C PHE A 57 -6.92 9.31 -4.60
N ASP A 58 -7.35 10.12 -5.55
CA ASP A 58 -8.63 9.98 -6.27
C ASP A 58 -8.59 9.07 -7.51
N GLN A 59 -7.40 8.77 -8.05
CA GLN A 59 -7.24 7.94 -9.26
C GLN A 59 -6.31 6.73 -9.01
N PRO A 60 -6.70 5.78 -8.15
CA PRO A 60 -5.96 4.54 -7.90
C PRO A 60 -5.91 3.64 -9.14
N ILE A 61 -5.01 2.64 -9.12
CA ILE A 61 -4.81 1.69 -10.24
C ILE A 61 -6.01 0.76 -10.42
N GLY A 62 -6.57 0.25 -9.32
CA GLY A 62 -7.71 -0.66 -9.34
C GLY A 62 -8.82 -0.21 -8.39
N GLN A 63 -10.08 -0.39 -8.78
CA GLN A 63 -11.27 -0.11 -7.96
C GLN A 63 -12.33 -1.20 -8.11
N ASN A 64 -13.31 -1.24 -7.22
CA ASN A 64 -14.52 -2.07 -7.34
C ASN A 64 -14.26 -3.57 -7.54
N GLY A 65 -13.20 -4.10 -6.90
CA GLY A 65 -12.84 -5.50 -6.96
C GLY A 65 -13.56 -6.36 -5.92
N TRP A 66 -13.16 -7.62 -5.84
CA TRP A 66 -13.65 -8.56 -4.83
C TRP A 66 -12.75 -9.79 -4.71
N ILE A 67 -12.84 -10.44 -3.55
CA ILE A 67 -12.19 -11.73 -3.26
C ILE A 67 -13.17 -12.65 -2.53
N ASP A 68 -13.20 -13.92 -2.92
CA ASP A 68 -14.05 -14.92 -2.28
C ASP A 68 -13.25 -15.65 -1.18
N ILE A 69 -13.80 -15.66 0.04
CA ILE A 69 -13.28 -16.35 1.22
C ILE A 69 -14.16 -17.54 1.57
N GLU A 70 -13.61 -18.52 2.27
CA GLU A 70 -14.36 -19.69 2.78
C GLU A 70 -14.29 -19.73 4.30
N VAL A 71 -15.45 -19.74 4.95
CA VAL A 71 -15.57 -19.83 6.41
C VAL A 71 -16.69 -20.82 6.74
N ASN A 72 -16.38 -21.83 7.55
CA ASN A 72 -17.34 -22.87 7.95
C ASN A 72 -18.06 -23.55 6.77
N GLY A 73 -17.34 -23.78 5.65
CA GLY A 73 -17.88 -24.39 4.43
C GLY A 73 -18.80 -23.49 3.60
N VAL A 74 -18.90 -22.20 3.94
CA VAL A 74 -19.65 -21.20 3.19
C VAL A 74 -18.69 -20.25 2.49
N THR A 75 -18.89 -20.05 1.19
CA THR A 75 -18.18 -19.02 0.43
C THR A 75 -18.85 -17.67 0.65
N LYS A 76 -18.05 -16.67 0.99
CA LYS A 76 -18.49 -15.27 1.13
C LYS A 76 -17.61 -14.37 0.27
N ARG A 77 -18.23 -13.46 -0.46
CA ARG A 77 -17.54 -12.43 -1.24
C ARG A 77 -17.25 -11.22 -0.38
N ILE A 78 -16.01 -10.73 -0.41
CA ILE A 78 -15.56 -9.50 0.24
C ILE A 78 -15.18 -8.50 -0.85
N GLY A 79 -15.81 -7.33 -0.86
CA GLY A 79 -15.50 -6.25 -1.80
C GLY A 79 -14.12 -5.65 -1.56
N ILE A 80 -13.50 -5.18 -2.64
CA ILE A 80 -12.28 -4.37 -2.63
C ILE A 80 -12.64 -2.98 -3.14
N THR A 81 -12.61 -1.99 -2.26
CA THR A 81 -12.87 -0.59 -2.63
C THR A 81 -11.82 -0.09 -3.61
N ARG A 82 -10.53 -0.34 -3.30
CA ARG A 82 -9.41 0.19 -4.09
C ARG A 82 -8.11 -0.58 -3.89
N LEU A 83 -7.24 -0.51 -4.90
CA LEU A 83 -5.83 -0.88 -4.85
C LEU A 83 -5.01 0.24 -5.49
N HIS A 84 -4.02 0.75 -4.76
CA HIS A 84 -3.14 1.80 -5.27
C HIS A 84 -1.67 1.56 -4.93
N LEU A 85 -0.78 2.15 -5.72
CA LEU A 85 0.65 2.15 -5.45
C LEU A 85 1.04 3.28 -4.50
N GLU A 86 1.96 2.98 -3.60
CA GLU A 86 2.65 4.00 -2.81
C GLU A 86 4.08 3.58 -2.49
N GLU A 87 4.82 4.47 -1.85
CA GLU A 87 6.15 4.19 -1.34
C GLU A 87 6.15 3.98 0.18
N ASP A 88 6.95 3.05 0.68
CA ASP A 88 7.14 2.85 2.12
C ASP A 88 8.03 3.94 2.74
N ALA A 89 7.81 4.19 4.02
CA ALA A 89 8.68 4.99 4.86
C ALA A 89 9.87 4.14 5.40
N GLY A 90 10.79 4.82 6.08
CA GLY A 90 11.89 4.18 6.78
C GLY A 90 11.45 3.41 8.01
N LYS A 91 12.41 3.10 8.87
CA LYS A 91 12.17 2.48 10.18
C LYS A 91 12.66 3.43 11.26
N LEU A 92 11.83 3.64 12.29
CA LEU A 92 12.27 4.28 13.54
C LEU A 92 12.49 3.23 14.61
N ILE A 93 13.59 3.41 15.35
CA ILE A 93 13.96 2.59 16.50
C ILE A 93 14.17 3.55 17.67
N HIS A 94 13.34 3.45 18.70
CA HIS A 94 13.55 4.18 19.95
C HIS A 94 14.69 3.51 20.71
N ALA A 95 15.76 4.25 20.98
CA ALA A 95 16.96 3.67 21.56
C ALA A 95 16.82 3.51 23.07
N ASP A 96 16.92 2.26 23.54
CA ASP A 96 16.81 1.90 24.96
C ASP A 96 17.76 2.73 25.83
N GLY A 97 17.25 3.26 26.94
CA GLY A 97 18.04 4.03 27.90
C GLY A 97 18.46 5.42 27.40
N SER A 98 17.94 5.90 26.27
CA SER A 98 18.17 7.24 25.76
C SER A 98 16.86 7.95 25.40
N ASN A 99 16.86 9.28 25.39
CA ASN A 99 15.72 10.07 24.89
C ASN A 99 15.90 10.41 23.40
N ALA A 100 16.21 9.40 22.59
CA ALA A 100 16.52 9.54 21.17
C ALA A 100 15.87 8.42 20.35
N SER A 101 15.64 8.71 19.07
CA SER A 101 15.17 7.74 18.08
C SER A 101 16.15 7.69 16.91
N LEU A 102 16.42 6.49 16.42
CA LEU A 102 17.30 6.23 15.29
C LEU A 102 16.45 6.01 14.04
N ALA A 103 16.76 6.72 12.95
CA ALA A 103 16.10 6.56 11.66
C ALA A 103 16.97 5.72 10.72
N ASP A 104 16.41 4.61 10.24
CA ASP A 104 17.00 3.78 9.18
C ASP A 104 16.19 3.96 7.88
N PHE A 105 16.84 4.49 6.86
CA PHE A 105 16.22 4.80 5.57
C PHE A 105 16.37 3.70 4.51
N ASN A 106 16.90 2.52 4.84
CA ASN A 106 17.04 1.42 3.88
C ASN A 106 15.71 0.99 3.23
N ARG A 107 14.59 1.17 3.92
CA ARG A 107 13.24 0.82 3.44
C ARG A 107 12.55 1.95 2.64
N VAL A 108 13.03 3.20 2.75
CA VAL A 108 12.36 4.35 2.11
C VAL A 108 12.31 4.18 0.61
N GLY A 109 11.12 4.33 0.02
CA GLY A 109 10.93 4.20 -1.42
C GLY A 109 10.65 2.77 -1.89
N THR A 110 10.59 1.79 -0.98
CA THR A 110 10.18 0.42 -1.33
C THR A 110 8.75 0.45 -1.88
N PRO A 111 8.45 -0.17 -3.03
CA PRO A 111 7.11 -0.17 -3.59
C PRO A 111 6.12 -0.90 -2.67
N LEU A 112 4.98 -0.27 -2.40
CA LEU A 112 3.85 -0.85 -1.70
C LEU A 112 2.61 -0.81 -2.59
N ILE A 113 1.71 -1.77 -2.39
CA ILE A 113 0.31 -1.63 -2.77
C ILE A 113 -0.51 -1.55 -1.49
N GLU A 114 -1.40 -0.56 -1.40
CA GLU A 114 -2.42 -0.51 -0.36
C GLU A 114 -3.74 -1.01 -0.93
N ILE A 115 -4.30 -2.04 -0.30
CA ILE A 115 -5.56 -2.68 -0.65
C ILE A 115 -6.56 -2.38 0.45
N VAL A 116 -7.63 -1.68 0.09
CA VAL A 116 -8.71 -1.33 1.02
C VAL A 116 -9.92 -2.18 0.67
N SER A 117 -10.37 -3.00 1.62
CA SER A 117 -11.60 -3.77 1.48
C SER A 117 -12.82 -2.91 1.76
N GLU A 118 -13.96 -3.30 1.20
CA GLU A 118 -15.25 -2.87 1.71
C GLU A 118 -15.44 -3.36 3.15
N PRO A 119 -16.29 -2.69 3.96
CA PRO A 119 -16.59 -3.13 5.31
C PRO A 119 -17.58 -4.31 5.27
N ASP A 120 -17.20 -5.43 4.64
CA ASP A 120 -18.04 -6.63 4.48
C ASP A 120 -17.75 -7.72 5.53
N LEU A 121 -16.58 -7.66 6.16
CA LEU A 121 -16.16 -8.59 7.21
C LEU A 121 -17.04 -8.43 8.47
N ARG A 122 -17.53 -9.54 9.02
CA ARG A 122 -18.48 -9.58 10.15
C ARG A 122 -17.98 -10.42 11.33
N SER A 123 -16.85 -11.10 11.20
CA SER A 123 -16.22 -11.81 12.32
C SER A 123 -14.69 -11.83 12.20
N PRO A 124 -13.96 -12.07 13.31
CA PRO A 124 -12.50 -12.24 13.28
C PRO A 124 -12.04 -13.40 12.39
N GLU A 125 -12.82 -14.49 12.31
CA GLU A 125 -12.52 -15.66 11.48
C GLU A 125 -12.57 -15.32 9.99
N GLU A 126 -13.56 -14.50 9.59
CA GLU A 126 -13.62 -13.97 8.22
C GLU A 126 -12.41 -13.09 7.91
N ALA A 127 -11.97 -12.23 8.86
CA ALA A 127 -10.80 -11.37 8.66
C ALA A 127 -9.51 -12.18 8.48
N ARG A 128 -9.34 -13.27 9.25
CA ARG A 128 -8.22 -14.22 9.06
C ARG A 128 -8.29 -14.89 7.69
N ALA A 129 -9.46 -15.42 7.31
CA ALA A 129 -9.65 -16.09 6.02
C ALA A 129 -9.39 -15.15 4.84
N TYR A 130 -9.80 -13.88 4.94
CA TYR A 130 -9.49 -12.83 3.98
C TYR A 130 -7.99 -12.61 3.80
N LEU A 131 -7.25 -12.43 4.90
CA LEU A 131 -5.80 -12.22 4.83
C LEU A 131 -5.03 -13.46 4.33
N GLU A 132 -5.46 -14.67 4.72
CA GLU A 132 -4.88 -15.92 4.22
C GLU A 132 -5.11 -16.09 2.73
N LYS A 133 -6.34 -15.80 2.26
CA LYS A 133 -6.68 -15.87 0.85
C LYS A 133 -5.93 -14.83 0.03
N LEU A 134 -5.75 -13.62 0.55
CA LEU A 134 -4.99 -12.55 -0.10
C LEU A 134 -3.49 -12.87 -0.25
N LYS A 135 -2.93 -13.66 0.68
CA LYS A 135 -1.53 -14.09 0.66
C LYS A 135 -1.25 -15.25 -0.31
N SER A 136 -2.27 -16.08 -0.59
CA SER A 136 -2.20 -17.31 -1.39
C SER A 136 -2.14 -17.05 -2.89
#